data_AF-A0A1G7WM58-F1
#
_entry.id   AF-A0A1G7WM58-F1
#
_cell.length_a   1.000
_cell.length_b   1.000
_cell.length_c   1.000
_cell.angle_alpha   90.00
_cell.angle_beta   90.00
_cell.angle_gamma   90.00
#
_symmetry.space_group_name_H-M   'P 1'
#
loop_
_entity.id
_entity.type
_entity.pdbx_description
1 polymer ?
#
loop_
_entity_poly.entity_id
_entity_poly.type
_entity_poly.pdbx_seq_one_letter_code
_entity_poly.pdbx_strand_id
1 'polypeptide(L)'
;MNRFVSTLCIALLPMLAGCVSAPPVDRVQVTVLCNNRVCTPIDANNATRSIQSIKKLIYDGLSREFSACETSGPNNPCTSNDLGMFVLGGPIPGRGALKSASFLSVTDGPVANSLNLRIALRETFIGTPLVCSHADGTLTLSGAGKVVLEFAPHYCNWALVGNVFTSFSMVIDRIDLNDRLVTGYYSLATTGTGNGAGSGYAALRIPDGRLDFGTLQELDTLIKSNATNRLTTAESPAPATAPQPEGSKVALIIGNAGYKISPLQNTRNDAKSMAASLKALGFKQTVLIDANHDLMESGLRAFMEQARSSAIALVYYAGHGVEINGRNYLVGTDVDMSSPQQVLAHSIDATEMLSALGIATQGAKILILDACRDNPFPERFRRQAHGLAQIEAPVETFIAFSTSPGKVAEDGSGSNSPYTKALIARLDRENSALEAIFRDVRKSVVNETNGRQTPWENTSLTAEIKLSTP
;
A
#
# COMPACT_ATOMS: atom_id res chain seq x y z
N MET A 1 -15.33 -68.21 17.26
CA MET A 1 -16.00 -66.89 17.25
C MET A 1 -15.01 -65.84 16.77
N ASN A 2 -15.22 -65.36 15.55
CA ASN A 2 -14.47 -64.29 14.90
C ASN A 2 -14.46 -63.01 15.73
N ARG A 3 -13.29 -62.39 15.93
CA ARG A 3 -13.16 -60.93 15.94
C ARG A 3 -11.84 -60.53 15.26
N PHE A 4 -11.98 -60.08 14.01
CA PHE A 4 -11.05 -59.19 13.35
C PHE A 4 -10.94 -57.90 14.16
N VAL A 5 -9.73 -57.50 14.55
CA VAL A 5 -9.42 -56.10 14.86
C VAL A 5 -8.21 -55.75 14.00
N SER A 6 -8.51 -55.05 12.91
CA SER A 6 -7.54 -54.45 12.00
C SER A 6 -6.90 -53.26 12.70
N THR A 7 -5.64 -53.38 13.08
CA THR A 7 -4.82 -52.24 13.53
C THR A 7 -4.41 -51.46 12.30
N LEU A 8 -5.17 -50.40 12.01
CA LEU A 8 -4.88 -49.42 10.98
C LEU A 8 -3.59 -48.68 11.34
N CYS A 9 -2.46 -49.07 10.73
CA CYS A 9 -1.24 -48.26 10.73
C CYS A 9 -1.54 -46.93 10.02
N ILE A 10 -1.78 -45.88 10.80
CA ILE A 10 -1.75 -44.51 10.31
C ILE A 10 -0.28 -44.21 10.01
N ALA A 11 0.14 -44.46 8.77
CA ALA A 11 1.35 -43.89 8.23
C ALA A 11 1.18 -42.37 8.23
N LEU A 12 1.81 -41.70 9.19
CA LEU A 12 2.13 -40.28 9.09
C LEU A 12 2.99 -40.10 7.83
N LEU A 13 2.35 -39.84 6.69
CA LEU A 13 3.03 -39.19 5.58
C LEU A 13 3.52 -37.85 6.11
N PRO A 14 4.83 -37.55 6.09
CA PRO A 14 5.25 -36.18 6.25
C PRO A 14 4.61 -35.41 5.09
N MET A 15 3.74 -34.44 5.40
CA MET A 15 3.33 -33.44 4.43
C MET A 15 4.60 -32.79 3.92
N LEU A 16 5.01 -33.19 2.72
CA LEU A 16 6.04 -32.50 1.95
C LEU A 16 5.54 -31.06 1.78
N ALA A 17 6.09 -30.15 2.57
CA ALA A 17 6.12 -28.75 2.22
C ALA A 17 6.63 -28.68 0.78
N GLY A 18 5.78 -28.26 -0.15
CA GLY A 18 6.19 -28.08 -1.53
C GLY A 18 7.27 -27.01 -1.56
N CYS A 19 8.54 -27.43 -1.66
CA CYS A 19 9.63 -26.53 -1.97
C CYS A 19 9.28 -25.89 -3.33
N VAL A 20 8.96 -24.59 -3.30
CA VAL A 20 8.89 -23.79 -4.52
C VAL A 20 10.29 -23.80 -5.12
N SER A 21 10.43 -24.41 -6.29
CA SER A 21 11.62 -24.23 -7.11
C SER A 21 11.60 -22.79 -7.64
N ALA A 22 12.70 -22.06 -7.46
CA ALA A 22 12.94 -20.80 -8.17
C ALA A 22 12.68 -21.02 -9.68
N PRO A 23 12.23 -19.99 -10.43
CA PRO A 23 12.05 -20.13 -11.87
C PRO A 23 13.36 -20.64 -12.47
N PRO A 24 13.33 -21.56 -13.46
CA PRO A 24 14.52 -22.23 -13.94
C PRO A 24 15.44 -21.25 -14.69
N VAL A 25 16.30 -20.55 -13.94
CA VAL A 25 17.22 -19.51 -14.41
C VAL A 25 18.15 -20.02 -15.52
N ASP A 26 18.42 -21.32 -15.52
CA ASP A 26 19.28 -22.00 -16.49
C ASP A 26 18.63 -22.18 -17.87
N ARG A 27 17.30 -22.04 -17.99
CA ARG A 27 16.59 -22.14 -19.28
C ARG A 27 16.67 -20.87 -20.13
N VAL A 28 17.04 -19.74 -19.53
CA VAL A 28 17.23 -18.47 -20.24
C VAL A 28 18.73 -18.22 -20.36
N GLN A 29 19.24 -18.26 -21.60
CA GLN A 29 20.65 -17.94 -21.87
C GLN A 29 20.89 -16.43 -21.85
N VAL A 30 20.08 -15.67 -22.58
CA VAL A 30 20.14 -14.21 -22.66
C VAL A 30 18.74 -13.65 -22.92
N THR A 31 18.42 -12.48 -22.37
CA THR A 31 17.17 -11.78 -22.68
C THR A 31 17.32 -11.05 -24.02
N VAL A 32 16.30 -11.14 -24.88
CA VAL A 32 16.26 -10.46 -26.17
C VAL A 32 15.30 -9.27 -26.13
N LEU A 33 15.78 -8.10 -26.54
CA LEU A 33 14.97 -6.89 -26.67
C LEU A 33 14.62 -6.67 -28.15
N CYS A 34 13.33 -6.67 -28.47
CA CYS A 34 12.80 -6.47 -29.80
C CYS A 34 12.23 -5.06 -29.97
N ASN A 35 12.67 -4.36 -31.01
CA ASN A 35 12.18 -3.03 -31.39
C ASN A 35 12.09 -2.94 -32.92
N ASN A 36 10.98 -2.44 -33.45
CA ASN A 36 10.66 -2.43 -34.89
C ASN A 36 10.96 -3.76 -35.60
N ARG A 37 10.54 -4.88 -34.99
CA ARG A 37 10.78 -6.27 -35.46
C ARG A 37 12.26 -6.72 -35.51
N VAL A 38 13.19 -5.91 -35.03
CA VAL A 38 14.60 -6.30 -34.86
C VAL A 38 14.82 -6.68 -33.40
N CYS A 39 15.28 -7.92 -33.18
CA CYS A 39 15.49 -8.50 -31.87
C CYS A 39 16.98 -8.65 -31.59
N THR A 40 17.48 -7.97 -30.55
CA THR A 40 18.90 -7.97 -30.17
C THR A 40 19.09 -8.53 -28.76
N PRO A 41 20.04 -9.45 -28.53
CA PRO A 41 20.41 -9.88 -27.19
C PRO A 41 20.87 -8.69 -26.33
N ILE A 42 20.45 -8.66 -25.07
CA ILE A 42 20.95 -7.69 -24.11
C ILE A 42 22.33 -8.15 -23.65
N ASP A 43 23.33 -7.27 -23.75
CA ASP A 43 24.70 -7.52 -23.35
C ASP A 43 25.29 -6.31 -22.60
N ALA A 44 26.55 -6.41 -22.18
CA ALA A 44 27.23 -5.34 -21.44
C ALA A 44 27.32 -4.01 -22.21
N ASN A 45 27.32 -4.04 -23.55
CA ASN A 45 27.46 -2.84 -24.40
C ASN A 45 26.14 -2.08 -24.54
N ASN A 46 25.01 -2.78 -24.47
CA ASN A 46 23.68 -2.20 -24.65
C ASN A 46 22.82 -2.17 -23.38
N ALA A 47 23.27 -2.77 -22.27
CA ALA A 47 22.59 -2.91 -20.99
C ALA A 47 21.85 -1.63 -20.53
N THR A 48 22.56 -0.50 -20.46
CA THR A 48 22.00 0.78 -20.00
C THR A 48 20.84 1.23 -20.89
N ARG A 49 21.02 1.17 -22.21
CA ARG A 49 19.98 1.57 -23.18
C ARG A 49 18.78 0.63 -23.12
N SER A 50 19.02 -0.66 -22.95
CA SER A 50 17.99 -1.68 -22.82
C SER A 50 17.14 -1.43 -21.59
N ILE A 51 17.74 -1.20 -20.42
CA ILE A 51 17.02 -0.86 -19.19
C ILE A 51 16.20 0.43 -19.32
N GLN A 52 16.74 1.48 -19.95
CA GLN A 52 15.96 2.71 -20.17
C GLN A 52 14.76 2.49 -21.11
N SER A 53 14.90 1.61 -22.10
CA SER A 53 13.78 1.24 -22.99
C SER A 53 12.70 0.46 -22.25
N ILE A 54 13.10 -0.46 -21.35
CA ILE A 54 12.20 -1.22 -20.48
C ILE A 54 11.49 -0.28 -19.49
N LYS A 55 12.24 0.65 -18.88
CA LYS A 55 11.68 1.67 -17.98
C LYS A 55 10.60 2.48 -18.69
N LYS A 56 10.84 2.93 -19.93
CA LYS A 56 9.86 3.65 -20.73
C LYS A 56 8.63 2.78 -21.05
N LEU A 57 8.80 1.51 -21.42
CA LEU A 57 7.67 0.60 -21.64
C LEU A 57 6.75 0.52 -20.41
N ILE A 58 7.34 0.33 -19.22
CA ILE A 58 6.63 0.27 -17.94
C ILE A 58 5.99 1.61 -17.60
N TYR A 59 6.73 2.70 -17.75
CA TYR A 59 6.25 4.07 -17.51
C TYR A 59 5.03 4.40 -18.38
N ASP A 60 5.08 4.05 -19.66
CA ASP A 60 3.98 4.24 -20.60
C ASP A 60 2.74 3.40 -20.22
N GLY A 61 2.88 2.37 -19.36
CA GLY A 61 1.79 1.50 -18.90
C GLY A 61 1.32 1.76 -17.47
N LEU A 62 1.79 2.83 -16.81
CA LEU A 62 1.41 3.14 -15.43
C LEU A 62 -0.09 3.30 -15.25
N SER A 63 -0.60 2.82 -14.11
CA SER A 63 -2.00 2.87 -13.68
C SER A 63 -3.00 2.20 -14.64
N ARG A 64 -2.50 1.38 -15.58
CA ARG A 64 -3.31 0.59 -16.49
C ARG A 64 -3.13 -0.89 -16.19
N GLU A 65 -4.22 -1.63 -16.27
CA GLU A 65 -4.18 -3.07 -16.08
C GLU A 65 -3.53 -3.76 -17.26
N PHE A 66 -2.40 -4.42 -16.99
CA PHE A 66 -1.79 -5.36 -17.91
C PHE A 66 -2.26 -6.78 -17.60
N SER A 67 -2.48 -7.55 -18.66
CA SER A 67 -2.90 -8.95 -18.55
C SER A 67 -1.68 -9.85 -18.41
N ALA A 68 -1.83 -10.92 -17.62
CA ALA A 68 -0.86 -12.00 -17.52
C ALA A 68 -1.52 -13.31 -17.96
N CYS A 69 -0.83 -14.12 -18.76
CA CYS A 69 -1.33 -15.42 -19.21
C CYS A 69 -0.23 -16.46 -19.29
N GLU A 70 -0.59 -17.74 -19.12
CA GLU A 70 0.30 -18.86 -19.44
C GLU A 70 0.33 -19.06 -20.96
N THR A 71 1.50 -19.38 -21.50
CA THR A 71 1.69 -19.76 -22.91
C THR A 71 2.79 -20.82 -23.00
N SER A 72 2.80 -21.59 -24.09
CA SER A 72 3.83 -22.62 -24.32
C SER A 72 5.13 -22.06 -24.93
N GLY A 73 5.18 -20.76 -25.23
CA GLY A 73 6.38 -20.09 -25.74
C GLY A 73 6.13 -18.66 -26.23
N PRO A 74 7.18 -17.92 -26.61
CA PRO A 74 7.13 -16.48 -26.87
C PRO A 74 6.27 -16.08 -28.07
N ASN A 75 6.03 -17.01 -29.00
CA ASN A 75 5.24 -16.80 -30.21
C ASN A 75 3.89 -17.53 -30.18
N ASN A 76 3.59 -18.23 -29.07
CA ASN A 76 2.38 -19.03 -28.95
C ASN A 76 1.26 -18.21 -28.29
N PRO A 77 -0.01 -18.42 -28.68
CA PRO A 77 -1.13 -17.76 -28.04
C PRO A 77 -1.26 -18.18 -26.57
N CYS A 78 -1.88 -17.32 -25.76
CA CYS A 78 -2.20 -17.64 -24.37
C CYS A 78 -3.05 -18.92 -24.29
N THR A 79 -2.68 -19.83 -23.39
CA THR A 79 -3.43 -21.05 -23.08
C THR A 79 -4.40 -20.84 -21.91
N SER A 80 -4.19 -19.78 -21.13
CA SER A 80 -5.04 -19.35 -20.01
C SER A 80 -5.24 -17.83 -20.07
N ASN A 81 -6.06 -17.28 -19.17
CA ASN A 81 -6.21 -15.83 -18.97
C ASN A 81 -5.64 -15.38 -17.61
N ASP A 82 -4.72 -16.15 -17.04
CA ASP A 82 -4.09 -15.92 -15.74
C ASP A 82 -2.80 -16.73 -15.57
N LEU A 83 -2.03 -16.42 -14.53
CA LEU A 83 -0.93 -17.27 -14.06
C LEU A 83 -1.39 -18.07 -12.85
N GLY A 84 -1.47 -19.39 -13.00
CA GLY A 84 -2.00 -20.29 -11.98
C GLY A 84 -0.98 -20.74 -10.94
N MET A 85 -1.47 -20.99 -9.74
CA MET A 85 -0.79 -21.75 -8.70
C MET A 85 -1.77 -22.66 -7.98
N PHE A 86 -1.29 -23.77 -7.44
CA PHE A 86 -2.10 -24.63 -6.58
C PHE A 86 -1.78 -24.32 -5.12
N VAL A 87 -2.81 -24.06 -4.31
CA VAL A 87 -2.65 -23.65 -2.92
C VAL A 87 -3.29 -24.67 -2.00
N LEU A 88 -2.48 -25.14 -1.04
CA LEU A 88 -2.81 -26.04 0.04
C LEU A 88 -2.90 -25.21 1.33
N GLY A 89 -4.11 -24.88 1.78
CA GLY A 89 -4.33 -24.20 3.04
C GLY A 89 -5.81 -24.04 3.37
N GLY A 90 -6.14 -23.92 4.67
CA GLY A 90 -7.53 -23.95 5.14
C GLY A 90 -8.23 -25.29 4.91
N PRO A 91 -9.58 -25.35 5.03
CA PRO A 91 -10.35 -26.58 4.85
C PRO A 91 -10.49 -27.02 3.38
N ILE A 92 -10.17 -26.16 2.41
CA ILE A 92 -10.41 -26.43 0.98
C ILE A 92 -9.15 -26.07 0.17
N PRO A 93 -8.40 -27.06 -0.36
CA PRO A 93 -7.34 -26.81 -1.33
C PRO A 93 -7.93 -26.32 -2.66
N GLY A 94 -7.21 -25.46 -3.36
CA GLY A 94 -7.76 -24.84 -4.57
C GLY A 94 -6.75 -24.13 -5.45
N ARG A 95 -7.23 -23.63 -6.59
CA ARG A 95 -6.42 -22.87 -7.54
C ARG A 95 -6.37 -21.39 -7.14
N GLY A 96 -5.17 -20.90 -6.88
CA GLY A 96 -4.85 -19.48 -6.86
C GLY A 96 -4.47 -19.00 -8.27
N ALA A 97 -4.73 -17.74 -8.61
CA ALA A 97 -4.32 -17.21 -9.91
C ALA A 97 -4.11 -15.70 -9.91
N LEU A 98 -3.04 -15.23 -10.56
CA LEU A 98 -2.82 -13.82 -10.90
C LEU A 98 -3.51 -13.52 -12.23
N LYS A 99 -4.54 -12.66 -12.21
CA LYS A 99 -5.36 -12.31 -13.39
C LYS A 99 -4.80 -11.14 -14.18
N SER A 100 -4.53 -10.05 -13.46
CA SER A 100 -4.00 -8.81 -14.03
C SER A 100 -3.20 -8.07 -12.96
N ALA A 101 -2.47 -7.06 -13.40
CA ALA A 101 -1.74 -6.18 -12.49
C ALA A 101 -1.60 -4.78 -13.07
N SER A 102 -1.25 -3.80 -12.24
CA SER A 102 -1.01 -2.42 -12.66
C SER A 102 0.26 -1.90 -12.03
N PHE A 103 1.18 -1.38 -12.85
CA PHE A 103 2.34 -0.66 -12.33
C PHE A 103 1.87 0.69 -11.77
N LEU A 104 2.22 0.97 -10.52
CA LEU A 104 1.91 2.22 -9.83
C LEU A 104 3.07 3.22 -9.91
N SER A 105 4.30 2.72 -9.89
CA SER A 105 5.50 3.54 -10.07
C SER A 105 6.64 2.73 -10.65
N VAL A 106 7.56 3.42 -11.34
CA VAL A 106 8.85 2.89 -11.79
C VAL A 106 9.94 3.94 -11.57
N THR A 107 11.00 3.58 -10.85
CA THR A 107 12.16 4.44 -10.61
C THR A 107 13.45 3.66 -10.87
N ASP A 108 14.58 4.36 -10.97
CA ASP A 108 15.87 3.67 -11.02
C ASP A 108 16.14 2.97 -9.68
N GLY A 109 16.71 1.77 -9.74
CA GLY A 109 17.06 0.98 -8.57
C GLY A 109 18.45 1.33 -8.02
N PRO A 110 18.80 0.81 -6.83
CA PRO A 110 20.03 1.17 -6.12
C PRO A 110 21.31 0.61 -6.76
N VAL A 111 21.18 -0.41 -7.62
CA VAL A 111 22.32 -1.01 -8.35
C VAL A 111 22.23 -0.64 -9.83
N ALA A 112 23.37 -0.61 -10.52
CA ALA A 112 23.42 -0.34 -11.95
C ALA A 112 22.50 -1.29 -12.72
N ASN A 113 21.77 -0.75 -13.71
CA ASN A 113 20.85 -1.52 -14.55
C ASN A 113 19.72 -2.24 -13.77
N SER A 114 19.23 -1.60 -12.71
CA SER A 114 18.03 -2.04 -11.99
C SER A 114 16.94 -0.96 -11.95
N LEU A 115 15.70 -1.39 -11.80
CA LEU A 115 14.52 -0.55 -11.59
C LEU A 115 13.78 -1.00 -10.33
N ASN A 116 13.30 -0.03 -9.55
CA ASN A 116 12.33 -0.27 -8.48
C ASN A 116 10.92 -0.06 -9.03
N LEU A 117 10.02 -0.95 -8.66
CA LEU A 117 8.64 -1.00 -9.13
C LEU A 117 7.71 -1.04 -7.92
N ARG A 118 6.54 -0.43 -8.06
CA ARG A 118 5.41 -0.67 -7.16
C ARG A 118 4.25 -1.16 -7.99
N ILE A 119 3.59 -2.24 -7.57
CA ILE A 119 2.59 -2.93 -8.38
C ILE A 119 1.34 -3.26 -7.56
N ALA A 120 0.16 -3.05 -8.17
CA ALA A 120 -1.10 -3.56 -7.67
C ALA A 120 -1.44 -4.87 -8.41
N LEU A 121 -1.68 -5.94 -7.68
CA LEU A 121 -1.93 -7.27 -8.23
C LEU A 121 -3.40 -7.64 -8.03
N ARG A 122 -4.03 -8.21 -9.07
CA ARG A 122 -5.37 -8.80 -8.99
C ARG A 122 -5.25 -10.31 -8.98
N GLU A 123 -5.36 -10.88 -7.79
CA GLU A 123 -5.32 -12.33 -7.59
C GLU A 123 -6.72 -12.89 -7.32
N THR A 124 -6.89 -14.18 -7.56
CA THR A 124 -8.12 -14.92 -7.27
C THR A 124 -7.81 -16.25 -6.58
N PHE A 125 -8.71 -16.73 -5.73
CA PHE A 125 -8.69 -18.10 -5.20
C PHE A 125 -10.02 -18.79 -5.47
N ILE A 126 -9.99 -19.93 -6.17
CA ILE A 126 -11.20 -20.66 -6.60
C ILE A 126 -12.17 -19.69 -7.32
N GLY A 127 -11.61 -18.81 -8.17
CA GLY A 127 -12.35 -17.79 -8.92
C GLY A 127 -12.83 -16.57 -8.11
N THR A 128 -12.66 -16.56 -6.79
CA THR A 128 -13.04 -15.42 -5.94
C THR A 128 -11.92 -14.39 -5.89
N PRO A 129 -12.17 -13.09 -6.19
CA PRO A 129 -11.17 -12.04 -6.08
C PRO A 129 -10.59 -11.92 -4.67
N LEU A 130 -9.28 -11.71 -4.61
CA LEU A 130 -8.52 -11.53 -3.38
C LEU A 130 -8.23 -10.06 -3.15
N VAL A 131 -8.11 -9.68 -1.89
CA VAL A 131 -7.66 -8.34 -1.49
C VAL A 131 -6.18 -8.44 -1.16
N CYS A 132 -5.34 -7.86 -2.01
CA CYS A 132 -3.89 -7.87 -1.87
C CYS A 132 -3.36 -6.46 -1.60
N SER A 133 -2.36 -6.37 -0.74
CA SER A 133 -1.50 -5.19 -0.63
C SER A 133 -0.70 -4.99 -1.93
N HIS A 134 -0.24 -3.77 -2.15
CA HIS A 134 0.71 -3.50 -3.23
C HIS A 134 2.02 -4.24 -2.96
N ALA A 135 2.63 -4.76 -4.02
CA ALA A 135 3.96 -5.35 -3.92
C ALA A 135 5.01 -4.33 -4.38
N ASP A 136 6.12 -4.27 -3.65
CA ASP A 136 7.32 -3.64 -4.14
C ASP A 136 8.09 -4.68 -4.96
N GLY A 137 8.68 -4.23 -6.07
CA GLY A 137 9.34 -5.09 -7.03
C GLY A 137 10.66 -4.53 -7.53
N THR A 138 11.50 -5.41 -8.00
CA THR A 138 12.75 -5.06 -8.66
C THR A 138 12.82 -5.70 -10.02
N LEU A 139 13.21 -4.94 -11.03
CA LEU A 139 13.64 -5.46 -12.32
C LEU A 139 15.14 -5.26 -12.43
N THR A 140 15.89 -6.34 -12.49
CA THR A 140 17.36 -6.31 -12.50
C THR A 140 17.92 -6.93 -13.76
N LEU A 141 18.85 -6.25 -14.42
CA LEU A 141 19.66 -6.82 -15.49
C LEU A 141 21.01 -7.28 -14.93
N SER A 142 21.23 -8.59 -14.94
CA SER A 142 22.51 -9.19 -14.56
C SER A 142 23.56 -9.05 -15.66
N GLY A 143 24.85 -9.12 -15.30
CA GLY A 143 25.98 -9.04 -16.24
C GLY A 143 26.00 -10.14 -17.32
N ALA A 144 25.21 -11.20 -17.16
CA ALA A 144 25.01 -12.25 -18.16
C ALA A 144 23.92 -11.90 -19.20
N GLY A 145 23.39 -10.67 -19.19
CA GLY A 145 22.32 -10.26 -20.12
C GLY A 145 20.94 -10.80 -19.76
N LYS A 146 20.75 -11.31 -18.53
CA LYS A 146 19.46 -11.83 -18.04
C LYS A 146 18.73 -10.74 -17.27
N VAL A 147 17.48 -10.50 -17.66
CA VAL A 147 16.55 -9.63 -16.94
C VAL A 147 15.68 -10.47 -16.02
N VAL A 148 15.66 -10.13 -14.74
CA VAL A 148 14.83 -10.78 -13.72
C VAL A 148 13.88 -9.76 -13.14
N LEU A 149 12.60 -10.12 -13.06
CA LEU A 149 11.54 -9.37 -12.42
C LEU A 149 11.13 -10.09 -11.15
N GLU A 150 11.24 -9.43 -10.01
CA GLU A 150 10.91 -10.02 -8.70
C GLU A 150 9.96 -9.08 -7.95
N PHE A 151 8.93 -9.64 -7.35
CA PHE A 151 8.05 -8.94 -6.41
C PHE A 151 8.29 -9.50 -5.01
N ALA A 152 8.59 -8.59 -4.09
CA ALA A 152 8.72 -8.91 -2.68
C ALA A 152 7.43 -9.53 -2.16
N PRO A 153 7.49 -10.42 -1.14
CA PRO A 153 6.31 -11.02 -0.57
C PRO A 153 5.28 -9.96 -0.16
N HIS A 154 4.11 -9.96 -0.79
CA HIS A 154 3.02 -9.06 -0.47
C HIS A 154 1.87 -9.84 0.18
N TYR A 155 1.20 -9.18 1.11
CA TYR A 155 0.08 -9.75 1.82
C TYR A 155 -1.16 -9.84 0.92
N CYS A 156 -1.84 -10.98 0.95
CA CYS A 156 -3.16 -11.18 0.38
C CYS A 156 -4.08 -11.84 1.41
N ASN A 157 -5.30 -11.31 1.56
CA ASN A 157 -6.33 -11.94 2.37
C ASN A 157 -7.11 -12.94 1.54
N TRP A 158 -6.98 -14.23 1.89
CA TRP A 158 -7.69 -15.32 1.26
C TRP A 158 -8.77 -15.77 2.23
N ALA A 159 -10.00 -15.27 2.08
CA ALA A 159 -11.09 -15.48 3.05
C ALA A 159 -11.32 -16.95 3.51
N LEU A 160 -10.93 -17.94 2.69
CA LEU A 160 -11.02 -19.37 2.99
C LEU A 160 -9.72 -20.02 3.48
N VAL A 161 -8.57 -19.42 3.18
CA VAL A 161 -7.23 -19.98 3.46
C VAL A 161 -6.55 -19.25 4.63
N GLY A 162 -6.97 -18.01 4.90
CA GLY A 162 -6.41 -17.12 5.92
C GLY A 162 -5.39 -16.13 5.35
N ASN A 163 -4.48 -15.71 6.21
CA ASN A 163 -3.44 -14.73 5.91
C ASN A 163 -2.27 -15.38 5.17
N VAL A 164 -2.01 -14.91 3.95
CA VAL A 164 -0.91 -15.43 3.15
C VAL A 164 -0.07 -14.32 2.53
N PHE A 165 1.20 -14.62 2.32
CA PHE A 165 2.16 -13.80 1.58
C PHE A 165 2.42 -14.46 0.25
N THR A 166 2.13 -13.73 -0.83
CA THR A 166 2.42 -14.16 -2.19
C THR A 166 3.70 -13.50 -2.66
N SER A 167 4.55 -14.23 -3.37
CA SER A 167 5.73 -13.70 -4.06
C SER A 167 5.73 -14.15 -5.51
N PHE A 168 6.32 -13.35 -6.38
CA PHE A 168 6.42 -13.63 -7.81
C PHE A 168 7.85 -13.37 -8.27
N SER A 169 8.40 -14.27 -9.08
CA SER A 169 9.68 -14.07 -9.77
C SER A 169 9.56 -14.54 -11.22
N MET A 170 10.16 -13.80 -12.14
CA MET A 170 10.14 -14.10 -13.57
C MET A 170 11.50 -13.81 -14.19
N VAL A 171 12.06 -14.81 -14.85
CA VAL A 171 13.26 -14.65 -15.68
C VAL A 171 12.79 -14.40 -17.11
N ILE A 172 13.05 -13.20 -17.61
CA ILE A 172 12.54 -12.72 -18.88
C ILE A 172 13.46 -13.19 -20.01
N ASP A 173 12.90 -13.80 -21.04
CA ASP A 173 13.64 -14.23 -22.23
C ASP A 173 13.45 -13.27 -23.40
N ARG A 174 12.30 -12.60 -23.51
CA ARG A 174 11.99 -11.65 -24.58
C ARG A 174 11.14 -10.48 -24.09
N ILE A 175 11.49 -9.30 -24.58
CA ILE A 175 10.75 -8.05 -24.41
C ILE A 175 10.51 -7.47 -25.80
N ASP A 176 9.26 -7.38 -26.24
CA ASP A 176 8.88 -6.72 -27.49
C ASP A 176 8.29 -5.35 -27.20
N LEU A 177 9.02 -4.30 -27.56
CA LEU A 177 8.60 -2.92 -27.33
C LEU A 177 7.45 -2.49 -28.25
N ASN A 178 7.28 -3.13 -29.41
CA ASN A 178 6.21 -2.79 -30.35
C ASN A 178 4.90 -3.46 -29.94
N ASP A 179 4.98 -4.76 -29.64
CA ASP A 179 3.81 -5.54 -29.23
C ASP A 179 3.50 -5.37 -27.73
N ARG A 180 4.34 -4.59 -27.02
CA ARG A 180 4.31 -4.32 -25.57
C ARG A 180 4.18 -5.60 -24.76
N LEU A 181 4.98 -6.59 -25.16
CA LEU A 181 4.89 -7.97 -24.69
C LEU A 181 6.17 -8.35 -23.96
N VAL A 182 6.04 -8.86 -22.74
CA VAL A 182 7.15 -9.40 -21.95
C VAL A 182 6.89 -10.88 -21.71
N THR A 183 7.82 -11.74 -22.11
CA THR A 183 7.70 -13.20 -21.94
C THR A 183 8.85 -13.78 -21.15
N GLY A 184 8.63 -14.95 -20.54
CA GLY A 184 9.64 -15.60 -19.72
C GLY A 184 9.10 -16.66 -18.78
N TYR A 185 10.01 -17.28 -18.03
CA TYR A 185 9.67 -18.31 -17.07
C TYR A 185 9.37 -17.70 -15.71
N TYR A 186 8.20 -18.02 -15.16
CA TYR A 186 7.75 -17.47 -13.89
C TYR A 186 7.67 -18.53 -12.79
N SER A 187 7.71 -18.07 -11.55
CA SER A 187 7.34 -18.81 -10.35
C SER A 187 6.49 -17.91 -9.45
N LEU A 188 5.37 -18.44 -8.97
CA LEU A 188 4.57 -17.86 -7.89
C LEU A 188 4.64 -18.79 -6.69
N ALA A 189 4.74 -18.18 -5.52
CA ALA A 189 4.66 -18.87 -4.26
C ALA A 189 3.72 -18.12 -3.34
N THR A 190 3.00 -18.87 -2.52
CA THR A 190 2.19 -18.36 -1.43
C THR A 190 2.60 -19.11 -0.16
N THR A 191 2.75 -18.38 0.94
CA THR A 191 3.15 -18.91 2.26
C THR A 191 2.30 -18.31 3.37
N GLY A 192 2.21 -18.98 4.52
CA GLY A 192 1.41 -18.52 5.66
C GLY A 192 0.42 -19.59 6.11
N THR A 193 -0.85 -19.23 6.30
CA THR A 193 -1.91 -20.20 6.65
C THR A 193 -2.29 -21.12 5.49
N GLY A 194 -1.83 -20.80 4.28
CA GLY A 194 -1.79 -21.70 3.15
C GLY A 194 -0.47 -21.60 2.40
N ASN A 195 -0.05 -22.73 1.86
CA ASN A 195 1.17 -22.86 1.08
C ASN A 195 0.81 -23.24 -0.35
N GLY A 196 1.31 -22.49 -1.31
CA GLY A 196 1.02 -22.72 -2.71
C GLY A 196 2.20 -22.43 -3.59
N ALA A 197 2.22 -23.09 -4.75
CA ALA A 197 3.26 -22.91 -5.75
C ALA A 197 2.67 -23.02 -7.15
N GLY A 198 3.20 -22.23 -8.07
CA GLY A 198 2.90 -22.26 -9.48
C GLY A 198 4.13 -21.89 -10.28
N SER A 199 4.37 -22.54 -11.40
CA SER A 199 5.46 -22.15 -12.30
C SER A 199 5.09 -22.49 -13.73
N GLY A 200 5.68 -21.79 -14.68
CA GLY A 200 5.36 -21.97 -16.08
C GLY A 200 6.07 -20.95 -16.95
N TYR A 201 5.50 -20.71 -18.12
CA TYR A 201 5.96 -19.70 -19.05
C TYR A 201 4.84 -18.68 -19.26
N ALA A 202 5.14 -17.42 -18.96
CA ALA A 202 4.17 -16.33 -18.94
C ALA A 202 4.37 -15.38 -20.12
N ALA A 203 3.26 -14.76 -20.52
CA ALA A 203 3.24 -13.57 -21.34
C ALA A 203 2.51 -12.45 -20.58
N LEU A 204 3.18 -11.32 -20.40
CA LEU A 204 2.65 -10.10 -19.82
C LEU A 204 2.47 -9.06 -20.92
N ARG A 205 1.25 -8.55 -21.10
CA ARG A 205 0.93 -7.56 -22.14
C ARG A 205 0.63 -6.21 -21.51
N ILE A 206 1.56 -5.26 -21.66
CA ILE A 206 1.48 -3.93 -21.07
C ILE A 206 0.68 -3.02 -22.02
N PRO A 207 -0.44 -2.43 -21.59
CA PRO A 207 -1.24 -1.54 -22.44
C PRO A 207 -0.48 -0.25 -22.78
N ASP A 208 -0.80 0.36 -23.92
CA ASP A 208 -0.27 1.69 -24.30
C ASP A 208 -1.03 2.78 -23.51
N GLY A 209 -0.28 3.66 -22.84
CA GLY A 209 -0.81 4.81 -22.12
C GLY A 209 -1.04 6.04 -23.01
N ARG A 210 -0.75 5.98 -24.31
CA ARG A 210 -1.23 6.97 -25.26
C ARG A 210 -2.75 6.97 -25.26
N LEU A 211 -3.33 8.05 -24.74
CA LEU A 211 -4.73 8.39 -24.94
C LEU A 211 -5.05 8.26 -26.43
N ASP A 212 -6.02 7.42 -26.77
CA ASP A 212 -6.59 7.32 -28.11
C ASP A 212 -7.35 8.63 -28.40
N PHE A 213 -6.63 9.64 -28.88
CA PHE A 213 -7.19 10.96 -29.21
C PHE A 213 -7.84 10.91 -30.60
N GLY A 214 -9.00 10.26 -30.68
CA GLY A 214 -9.86 10.26 -31.86
C GLY A 214 -10.52 11.59 -32.22
N THR A 215 -10.33 12.68 -31.45
CA THR A 215 -10.91 14.00 -31.76
C THR A 215 -9.94 15.16 -31.45
N LEU A 216 -8.78 15.19 -32.12
CA LEU A 216 -7.88 16.37 -32.10
C LEU A 216 -8.49 17.65 -32.69
N GLN A 217 -9.73 17.61 -33.18
CA GLN A 217 -10.44 18.78 -33.68
C GLN A 217 -11.21 19.53 -32.58
N GLU A 218 -11.56 18.86 -31.47
CA GLU A 218 -12.29 19.49 -30.36
C GLU A 218 -11.35 20.18 -29.35
N LEU A 219 -10.13 19.65 -29.18
CA LEU A 219 -9.12 20.22 -28.27
C LEU A 219 -8.54 21.54 -28.77
N ASP A 220 -8.35 21.72 -30.07
CA ASP A 220 -7.85 22.99 -30.62
C ASP A 220 -8.85 24.14 -30.41
N THR A 221 -10.14 23.81 -30.36
CA THR A 221 -11.23 24.76 -30.08
C THR A 221 -11.31 25.16 -28.60
N LEU A 222 -10.94 24.24 -27.69
CA LEU A 222 -10.87 24.50 -26.24
C LEU A 222 -9.58 25.22 -25.81
N ILE A 223 -8.47 25.00 -26.53
CA ILE A 223 -7.20 25.67 -26.25
C ILE A 223 -7.25 27.14 -26.71
N LYS A 224 -7.88 27.41 -27.86
CA LYS A 224 -8.04 28.78 -28.38
C LYS A 224 -8.99 29.65 -27.55
N SER A 225 -9.92 29.06 -26.80
CA SER A 225 -10.84 29.81 -25.94
C SER A 225 -10.28 30.12 -24.54
N ASN A 226 -9.31 29.34 -24.06
CA ASN A 226 -8.72 29.50 -22.72
C ASN A 226 -7.35 30.20 -22.70
N ALA A 227 -6.75 30.49 -23.86
CA ALA A 227 -5.43 31.12 -23.96
C ALA A 227 -5.39 32.62 -23.58
N THR A 228 -6.52 33.27 -23.31
CA THR A 228 -6.57 34.70 -22.94
C THR A 228 -6.52 34.99 -21.44
N ASN A 229 -6.39 33.99 -20.56
CA ASN A 229 -6.38 34.27 -19.13
C ASN A 229 -5.49 33.30 -18.33
N ARG A 230 -4.18 33.56 -18.32
CA ARG A 230 -3.36 33.71 -17.09
C ARG A 230 -1.88 33.80 -17.45
N LEU A 231 -1.34 35.01 -17.28
CA LEU A 231 0.08 35.31 -17.21
C LEU A 231 0.66 34.85 -15.86
N THR A 232 1.87 34.29 -15.94
CA THR A 232 2.99 34.39 -15.01
C THR A 232 2.80 33.98 -13.54
N THR A 233 3.24 32.77 -13.22
CA THR A 233 4.03 32.49 -12.01
C THR A 233 5.21 31.62 -12.40
N ALA A 234 6.42 32.18 -12.27
CA ALA A 234 7.67 31.48 -12.44
C ALA A 234 7.83 30.42 -11.34
N GLU A 235 8.17 29.20 -11.74
CA GLU A 235 8.48 28.08 -10.86
C GLU A 235 9.85 28.32 -10.21
N SER A 236 9.85 28.53 -8.90
CA SER A 236 11.08 28.58 -8.09
C SER A 236 11.51 27.13 -7.78
N PRO A 237 12.80 26.77 -7.93
CA PRO A 237 13.25 25.42 -7.62
C PRO A 237 13.13 25.16 -6.12
N ALA A 238 12.51 24.04 -5.75
CA ALA A 238 12.48 23.57 -4.38
C ALA A 238 13.91 23.23 -3.89
N PRO A 239 14.31 23.61 -2.67
CA PRO A 239 15.64 23.32 -2.17
C PRO A 239 15.78 21.81 -1.90
N ALA A 240 16.90 21.23 -2.36
CA ALA A 240 17.33 19.90 -1.99
C ALA A 240 17.44 19.81 -0.46
N THR A 241 16.68 18.89 0.14
CA THR A 241 16.70 18.68 1.59
C THR A 241 17.95 17.90 1.95
N ALA A 242 18.81 18.48 2.80
CA ALA A 242 20.03 17.84 3.31
C ALA A 242 19.70 16.57 4.13
N PRO A 243 20.59 15.56 4.13
CA PRO A 243 20.42 14.37 4.97
C PRO A 243 20.25 14.78 6.43
N GLN A 244 19.21 14.25 7.07
CA GLN A 244 18.88 14.57 8.46
C GLN A 244 19.86 13.84 9.39
N PRO A 245 20.24 14.45 10.54
CA PRO A 245 21.03 13.76 11.54
C PRO A 245 20.27 12.54 12.10
N GLU A 246 21.00 11.48 12.45
CA GLU A 246 20.49 10.34 13.22
C GLU A 246 19.76 10.88 14.48
N GLY A 247 18.56 10.36 14.75
CA GLY A 247 17.71 10.84 15.86
C GLY A 247 16.56 11.76 15.48
N SER A 248 16.41 12.17 14.21
CA SER A 248 15.33 13.12 13.84
C SER A 248 13.90 12.58 14.09
N LYS A 249 12.98 13.47 14.48
CA LYS A 249 11.55 13.14 14.70
C LYS A 249 10.70 13.81 13.63
N VAL A 250 9.85 13.04 12.96
CA VAL A 250 9.03 13.54 11.84
C VAL A 250 7.55 13.23 12.05
N ALA A 251 6.69 14.17 11.67
CA ALA A 251 5.24 14.03 11.79
C ALA A 251 4.49 14.41 10.51
N LEU A 252 3.50 13.63 10.13
CA LEU A 252 2.44 14.02 9.21
C LEU A 252 1.13 14.18 10.00
N ILE A 253 0.53 15.36 9.92
CA ILE A 253 -0.65 15.73 10.71
C ILE A 253 -1.73 16.14 9.73
N ILE A 254 -2.86 15.43 9.72
CA ILE A 254 -3.97 15.66 8.81
C ILE A 254 -5.22 15.94 9.64
N GLY A 255 -5.89 17.06 9.37
CA GLY A 255 -7.16 17.42 9.99
C GLY A 255 -8.19 17.79 8.94
N ASN A 256 -9.13 16.90 8.67
CA ASN A 256 -10.17 17.10 7.65
C ASN A 256 -11.53 17.35 8.30
N ALA A 257 -12.07 18.56 8.11
CA ALA A 257 -13.35 18.97 8.66
C ALA A 257 -14.34 19.44 7.57
N GLY A 258 -13.82 20.08 6.52
CA GLY A 258 -14.55 20.77 5.46
C GLY A 258 -15.24 19.87 4.44
N TYR A 259 -15.84 18.77 4.87
CA TYR A 259 -16.61 17.89 4.01
C TYR A 259 -17.89 18.57 3.52
N LYS A 260 -18.26 18.34 2.25
CA LYS A 260 -19.53 18.84 1.70
C LYS A 260 -20.75 18.25 2.42
N ILE A 261 -20.63 17.00 2.87
CA ILE A 261 -21.65 16.26 3.61
C ILE A 261 -21.09 15.92 4.99
N SER A 262 -21.86 16.19 6.05
CA SER A 262 -21.48 15.92 7.44
C SER A 262 -20.15 16.57 7.86
N PRO A 263 -19.99 17.90 7.76
CA PRO A 263 -18.77 18.58 8.21
C PRO A 263 -18.54 18.37 9.71
N LEU A 264 -17.27 18.28 10.11
CA LEU A 264 -16.86 18.11 11.50
C LEU A 264 -16.48 19.46 12.11
N GLN A 265 -16.68 19.64 13.41
CA GLN A 265 -16.48 20.94 14.05
C GLN A 265 -15.04 21.15 14.54
N ASN A 266 -14.45 20.12 15.16
CA ASN A 266 -13.24 20.27 15.96
C ASN A 266 -11.95 19.84 15.26
N THR A 267 -12.06 19.07 14.17
CA THR A 267 -10.92 18.40 13.53
C THR A 267 -9.80 19.35 13.05
N ARG A 268 -10.15 20.57 12.59
CA ARG A 268 -9.13 21.57 12.24
C ARG A 268 -8.35 22.04 13.46
N ASN A 269 -9.03 22.21 14.60
CA ASN A 269 -8.40 22.61 15.85
C ASN A 269 -7.59 21.48 16.46
N ASP A 270 -8.07 20.24 16.32
CA ASP A 270 -7.37 19.05 16.77
C ASP A 270 -6.00 18.93 16.09
N ALA A 271 -5.97 19.00 14.75
CA ALA A 271 -4.73 18.98 13.98
C ALA A 271 -3.79 20.16 14.32
N LYS A 272 -4.32 21.37 14.51
CA LYS A 272 -3.52 22.54 14.90
C LYS A 272 -2.92 22.39 16.30
N SER A 273 -3.70 21.90 17.26
CA SER A 273 -3.26 21.70 18.65
C SER A 273 -2.21 20.58 18.73
N MET A 274 -2.43 19.49 17.99
CA MET A 274 -1.46 18.40 17.86
C MET A 274 -0.15 18.90 17.24
N ALA A 275 -0.24 19.68 16.16
CA ALA A 275 0.93 20.27 15.51
C ALA A 275 1.71 21.23 16.41
N ALA A 276 1.04 21.99 17.27
CA ALA A 276 1.72 22.82 18.26
C ALA A 276 2.50 21.96 19.28
N SER A 277 1.85 20.91 19.80
CA SER A 277 2.42 20.02 20.82
C SER A 277 3.62 19.24 20.28
N LEU A 278 3.49 18.61 19.11
CA LEU A 278 4.58 17.84 18.47
C LEU A 278 5.75 18.75 18.06
N LYS A 279 5.47 19.97 17.59
CA LYS A 279 6.52 20.95 17.33
C LYS A 279 7.30 21.31 18.59
N ALA A 280 6.63 21.47 19.74
CA ALA A 280 7.30 21.73 21.01
C ALA A 280 8.20 20.56 21.46
N LEU A 281 7.84 19.32 21.06
CA LEU A 281 8.66 18.12 21.24
C LEU A 281 9.77 17.96 20.19
N GLY A 282 9.93 18.90 19.25
CA GLY A 282 11.01 18.88 18.26
C GLY A 282 10.72 18.07 17.00
N PHE A 283 9.45 17.74 16.72
CA PHE A 283 9.09 17.11 15.45
C PHE A 283 9.19 18.10 14.28
N LYS A 284 9.81 17.66 13.19
CA LYS A 284 9.64 18.27 11.88
C LYS A 284 8.31 17.80 11.31
N GLN A 285 7.42 18.73 10.94
CA GLN A 285 6.04 18.39 10.65
C GLN A 285 5.56 18.88 9.28
N THR A 286 4.81 18.02 8.60
CA THR A 286 3.91 18.38 7.50
C THR A 286 2.49 18.43 8.05
N VAL A 287 1.83 19.58 7.94
CA VAL A 287 0.45 19.78 8.44
C VAL A 287 -0.47 20.04 7.27
N LEU A 288 -1.51 19.22 7.15
CA LEU A 288 -2.55 19.31 6.13
C LEU A 288 -3.89 19.57 6.80
N ILE A 289 -4.58 20.63 6.40
CA ILE A 289 -5.92 20.99 6.90
C ILE A 289 -6.88 20.98 5.72
N ASP A 290 -7.99 20.24 5.85
CA ASP A 290 -8.97 19.99 4.79
C ASP A 290 -8.33 19.55 3.47
N ALA A 291 -7.50 18.51 3.56
CA ALA A 291 -6.86 17.94 2.40
C ALA A 291 -7.82 17.05 1.62
N ASN A 292 -7.84 17.26 0.31
CA ASN A 292 -8.38 16.31 -0.65
C ASN A 292 -7.45 15.10 -0.80
N HIS A 293 -7.89 14.09 -1.55
CA HIS A 293 -7.09 12.88 -1.79
C HIS A 293 -5.68 13.18 -2.31
N ASP A 294 -5.54 14.01 -3.35
CA ASP A 294 -4.25 14.35 -3.95
C ASP A 294 -3.27 15.03 -2.97
N LEU A 295 -3.78 15.92 -2.12
CA LEU A 295 -2.99 16.59 -1.09
C LEU A 295 -2.59 15.62 0.02
N MET A 296 -3.48 14.72 0.43
CA MET A 296 -3.15 13.68 1.40
C MET A 296 -2.06 12.75 0.85
N GLU A 297 -2.19 12.29 -0.41
CA GLU A 297 -1.17 11.45 -1.05
C GLU A 297 0.18 12.18 -1.16
N SER A 298 0.15 13.44 -1.61
CA SER A 298 1.36 14.24 -1.76
C SER A 298 2.05 14.50 -0.42
N GLY A 299 1.27 14.75 0.63
CA GLY A 299 1.78 14.85 2.00
C GLY A 299 2.36 13.54 2.50
N LEU A 300 1.73 12.41 2.20
CA LEU A 300 2.24 11.08 2.55
C LEU A 300 3.57 10.79 1.83
N ARG A 301 3.68 11.11 0.54
CA ARG A 301 4.95 11.03 -0.21
C ARG A 301 6.04 11.91 0.40
N ALA A 302 5.72 13.16 0.71
CA ALA A 302 6.66 14.09 1.34
C ALA A 302 7.08 13.63 2.76
N PHE A 303 6.20 12.96 3.48
CA PHE A 303 6.48 12.35 4.78
C PHE A 303 7.42 11.15 4.66
N MET A 304 7.18 10.24 3.71
CA MET A 304 8.04 9.06 3.49
C MET A 304 9.51 9.43 3.25
N GLU A 305 9.75 10.48 2.47
CA GLU A 305 11.11 10.98 2.21
C GLU A 305 11.79 11.47 3.49
N GLN A 306 11.04 12.08 4.40
CA GLN A 306 11.55 12.56 5.69
C GLN A 306 11.72 11.42 6.71
N ALA A 307 10.88 10.39 6.65
CA ALA A 307 10.86 9.29 7.62
C ALA A 307 12.02 8.29 7.48
N ARG A 308 12.69 8.20 6.32
CA ARG A 308 13.77 7.20 6.08
C ARG A 308 14.85 7.14 7.16
N SER A 309 15.19 8.27 7.77
CA SER A 309 16.26 8.43 8.78
C SER A 309 15.75 8.94 10.12
N SER A 310 14.44 8.93 10.34
CA SER A 310 13.85 9.41 11.60
C SER A 310 13.88 8.33 12.67
N ALA A 311 14.21 8.70 13.91
CA ALA A 311 14.07 7.83 15.08
C ALA A 311 12.61 7.69 15.54
N ILE A 312 11.75 8.66 15.21
CA ILE A 312 10.30 8.56 15.42
C ILE A 312 9.59 9.09 14.19
N ALA A 313 8.78 8.25 13.57
CA ALA A 313 7.86 8.60 12.51
C ALA A 313 6.44 8.56 13.05
N LEU A 314 5.72 9.67 12.97
CA LEU A 314 4.37 9.80 13.50
C LEU A 314 3.39 10.28 12.42
N VAL A 315 2.28 9.58 12.27
CA VAL A 315 1.13 10.04 11.50
C VAL A 315 -0.03 10.26 12.46
N TYR A 316 -0.59 11.46 12.44
CA TYR A 316 -1.83 11.80 13.13
C TYR A 316 -2.89 12.17 12.10
N TYR A 317 -4.04 11.51 12.16
CA TYR A 317 -5.19 11.82 11.34
C TYR A 317 -6.41 12.08 12.22
N ALA A 318 -7.08 13.18 11.96
CA ALA A 318 -8.41 13.47 12.46
C ALA A 318 -9.35 13.78 11.29
N GLY A 319 -10.56 13.21 11.31
CA GLY A 319 -11.54 13.36 10.23
C GLY A 319 -12.53 12.21 10.14
N HIS A 320 -13.21 12.06 9.01
CA HIS A 320 -14.05 10.88 8.74
C HIS A 320 -13.19 9.67 8.41
N GLY A 321 -13.47 8.56 9.09
CA GLY A 321 -12.90 7.26 8.80
C GLY A 321 -13.99 6.25 8.50
N VAL A 322 -13.88 5.53 7.38
CA VAL A 322 -14.84 4.47 7.04
C VAL A 322 -14.19 3.11 7.03
N GLU A 323 -14.94 2.11 7.48
CA GLU A 323 -14.57 0.72 7.25
C GLU A 323 -15.33 0.16 6.05
N ILE A 324 -14.59 -0.43 5.11
CA ILE A 324 -15.16 -1.16 3.97
C ILE A 324 -14.43 -2.50 3.88
N ASN A 325 -15.17 -3.60 4.08
CA ASN A 325 -14.65 -4.97 4.02
C ASN A 325 -13.46 -5.22 4.96
N GLY A 326 -13.51 -4.74 6.20
CA GLY A 326 -12.45 -4.93 7.19
C GLY A 326 -11.22 -4.03 6.98
N ARG A 327 -11.27 -3.06 6.05
CA ARG A 327 -10.20 -2.07 5.83
C ARG A 327 -10.64 -0.68 6.20
N ASN A 328 -9.72 0.09 6.75
CA ASN A 328 -9.96 1.45 7.23
C ASN A 328 -9.50 2.47 6.19
N TYR A 329 -10.40 3.37 5.79
CA TYR A 329 -10.12 4.42 4.82
C TYR A 329 -10.28 5.79 5.49
N LEU A 330 -9.25 6.61 5.35
CA LEU A 330 -9.16 7.98 5.86
C LEU A 330 -9.61 8.93 4.75
N VAL A 331 -10.70 9.63 4.98
CA VAL A 331 -11.47 10.26 3.91
C VAL A 331 -10.97 11.68 3.62
N GLY A 332 -10.70 11.97 2.34
CA GLY A 332 -10.39 13.29 1.82
C GLY A 332 -11.61 14.20 1.74
N THR A 333 -11.41 15.52 1.78
CA THR A 333 -12.54 16.49 1.81
C THR A 333 -13.26 16.66 0.47
N ASP A 334 -12.66 16.20 -0.63
CA ASP A 334 -13.22 16.22 -1.99
C ASP A 334 -14.20 15.09 -2.28
N VAL A 335 -14.33 14.13 -1.37
CA VAL A 335 -15.16 12.96 -1.53
C VAL A 335 -16.62 13.32 -1.84
N ASP A 336 -17.22 12.58 -2.78
CA ASP A 336 -18.66 12.49 -2.90
C ASP A 336 -19.16 11.25 -2.13
N MET A 337 -19.84 11.47 -1.00
CA MET A 337 -20.37 10.40 -0.15
C MET A 337 -21.65 9.76 -0.72
N SER A 338 -21.93 9.94 -2.00
CA SER A 338 -23.07 9.33 -2.69
C SER A 338 -22.86 7.85 -3.02
N SER A 339 -21.60 7.38 -3.16
CA SER A 339 -21.27 5.99 -3.46
C SER A 339 -20.00 5.47 -2.75
N PRO A 340 -19.94 4.16 -2.41
CA PRO A 340 -18.73 3.54 -1.86
C PRO A 340 -17.50 3.63 -2.76
N GLN A 341 -17.68 3.61 -4.08
CA GLN A 341 -16.58 3.72 -5.06
C GLN A 341 -15.91 5.10 -5.00
N GLN A 342 -16.70 6.16 -4.82
CA GLN A 342 -16.17 7.51 -4.67
C GLN A 342 -15.39 7.66 -3.36
N VAL A 343 -15.88 7.06 -2.28
CA VAL A 343 -15.13 7.05 -1.02
C VAL A 343 -13.81 6.30 -1.15
N LEU A 344 -13.80 5.14 -1.81
CA LEU A 344 -12.54 4.43 -2.08
C LEU A 344 -11.57 5.26 -2.95
N ALA A 345 -12.07 5.96 -3.97
CA ALA A 345 -11.25 6.78 -4.86
C ALA A 345 -10.70 8.06 -4.20
N HIS A 346 -11.38 8.59 -3.19
CA HIS A 346 -11.04 9.85 -2.51
C HIS A 346 -10.59 9.66 -1.05
N SER A 347 -10.13 8.47 -0.70
CA SER A 347 -9.60 8.17 0.64
C SER A 347 -8.22 7.53 0.54
N ILE A 348 -7.49 7.54 1.64
CA ILE A 348 -6.25 6.76 1.78
C ILE A 348 -6.52 5.60 2.71
N ASP A 349 -6.09 4.40 2.35
CA ASP A 349 -6.17 3.27 3.25
C ASP A 349 -5.22 3.47 4.45
N ALA A 350 -5.69 3.21 5.68
CA ALA A 350 -4.86 3.33 6.88
C ALA A 350 -3.63 2.40 6.82
N THR A 351 -3.70 1.29 6.08
CA THR A 351 -2.56 0.41 5.80
C THR A 351 -1.50 1.11 4.95
N GLU A 352 -1.87 2.03 4.06
CA GLU A 352 -0.90 2.83 3.31
C GLU A 352 -0.18 3.83 4.22
N MET A 353 -0.87 4.39 5.21
CA MET A 353 -0.23 5.20 6.26
C MET A 353 0.78 4.35 7.07
N LEU A 354 0.42 3.11 7.40
CA LEU A 354 1.33 2.17 8.07
C LEU A 354 2.51 1.77 7.18
N SER A 355 2.31 1.56 5.89
CA SER A 355 3.39 1.30 4.93
C SER A 355 4.33 2.50 4.82
N ALA A 356 3.80 3.71 4.80
CA ALA A 356 4.61 4.94 4.78
C ALA A 356 5.43 5.10 6.06
N LEU A 357 4.86 4.79 7.22
CA LEU A 357 5.59 4.69 8.49
C LEU A 357 6.68 3.60 8.43
N GLY A 358 6.40 2.48 7.75
CA GLY A 358 7.34 1.38 7.54
C GLY A 358 8.63 1.75 6.81
N ILE A 359 8.65 2.87 6.07
CA ILE A 359 9.86 3.41 5.43
C ILE A 359 10.91 3.86 6.45
N ALA A 360 10.49 4.24 7.66
CA ALA A 360 11.41 4.43 8.77
C ALA A 360 12.00 3.07 9.17
N THR A 361 13.28 2.88 8.80
CA THR A 361 14.00 1.63 9.05
C THR A 361 14.53 1.52 10.48
N GLN A 362 14.54 2.64 11.21
CA GLN A 362 15.03 2.74 12.58
C GLN A 362 13.98 3.44 13.44
N GLY A 363 13.81 2.98 14.67
CA GLY A 363 12.98 3.65 15.67
C GLY A 363 11.47 3.42 15.57
N ALA A 364 10.71 4.22 16.31
CA ALA A 364 9.29 3.97 16.59
C ALA A 364 8.38 4.52 15.49
N LYS A 365 7.38 3.71 15.10
CA LYS A 365 6.34 4.08 14.13
C LYS A 365 5.04 4.29 14.87
N ILE A 366 4.43 5.46 14.73
CA ILE A 366 3.25 5.82 15.51
C ILE A 366 2.14 6.26 14.57
N LEU A 367 1.02 5.55 14.57
CA LEU A 367 -0.20 5.96 13.87
C LEU A 367 -1.27 6.31 14.89
N ILE A 368 -1.78 7.53 14.85
CA ILE A 368 -2.85 8.02 15.74
C ILE A 368 -4.05 8.38 14.88
N LEU A 369 -5.18 7.72 15.13
CA LEU A 369 -6.43 7.91 14.41
C LEU A 369 -7.49 8.47 15.35
N ASP A 370 -7.73 9.78 15.24
CA ASP A 370 -8.88 10.47 15.84
C ASP A 370 -10.00 10.63 14.82
N ALA A 371 -10.45 9.49 14.30
CA ALA A 371 -11.43 9.46 13.22
C ALA A 371 -12.79 8.99 13.71
N CYS A 372 -13.82 9.73 13.30
CA CYS A 372 -15.18 9.29 13.47
C CYS A 372 -15.43 8.04 12.65
N ARG A 373 -16.12 7.13 13.29
CA ARG A 373 -16.42 5.77 12.88
C ARG A 373 -17.86 5.64 12.37
N ASP A 374 -18.55 6.77 12.30
CA ASP A 374 -19.84 6.86 11.66
C ASP A 374 -19.63 6.83 10.16
N ASN A 375 -20.34 5.92 9.52
CA ASN A 375 -20.37 5.84 8.09
C ASN A 375 -21.17 7.04 7.55
N PRO A 376 -20.53 8.01 6.86
CA PRO A 376 -21.22 9.21 6.44
C PRO A 376 -22.14 8.96 5.24
N PHE A 377 -22.18 7.73 4.69
CA PHE A 377 -23.11 7.35 3.64
C PHE A 377 -24.59 7.49 4.06
N PRO A 378 -25.52 7.70 3.11
CA PRO A 378 -26.95 7.57 3.35
C PRO A 378 -27.33 6.21 3.98
N GLU A 379 -28.36 6.19 4.82
CA GLU A 379 -28.93 5.02 5.54
C GLU A 379 -28.88 3.68 4.78
N ARG A 380 -29.20 3.69 3.48
CA ARG A 380 -29.19 2.50 2.60
C ARG A 380 -27.83 1.78 2.53
N PHE A 381 -26.73 2.48 2.82
CA PHE A 381 -25.37 1.94 2.82
C PHE A 381 -24.76 1.82 4.23
N ARG A 382 -25.45 2.31 5.28
CA ARG A 382 -24.96 2.29 6.68
C ARG A 382 -25.09 0.95 7.39
N ARG A 383 -25.89 0.01 6.87
CA ARG A 383 -26.36 -1.19 7.59
C ARG A 383 -25.28 -2.20 8.01
N GLN A 384 -23.99 -1.95 7.74
CA GLN A 384 -22.90 -2.91 8.01
C GLN A 384 -21.61 -2.35 8.62
N ALA A 385 -21.45 -1.03 8.82
CA ALA A 385 -20.17 -0.47 9.29
C ALA A 385 -20.33 0.19 10.67
N HIS A 386 -19.82 -0.50 11.70
CA HIS A 386 -19.72 0.03 13.05
C HIS A 386 -18.27 0.48 13.29
N GLY A 387 -17.87 1.58 12.66
CA GLY A 387 -16.52 2.11 12.83
C GLY A 387 -15.37 1.34 12.22
N LEU A 388 -14.14 1.73 12.57
CA LEU A 388 -12.91 1.24 11.98
C LEU A 388 -12.65 -0.22 12.39
N ALA A 389 -12.20 -1.03 11.46
CA ALA A 389 -11.65 -2.34 11.75
C ALA A 389 -10.45 -2.25 12.70
N GLN A 390 -10.21 -3.32 13.44
CA GLN A 390 -8.96 -3.48 14.16
C GLN A 390 -7.83 -3.73 13.16
N ILE A 391 -6.67 -3.09 13.35
CA ILE A 391 -5.47 -3.30 12.52
C ILE A 391 -4.38 -3.91 13.39
N GLU A 392 -3.77 -5.02 12.96
CA GLU A 392 -2.59 -5.56 13.63
C GLU A 392 -1.39 -4.62 13.45
N ALA A 393 -0.65 -4.35 14.52
CA ALA A 393 0.49 -3.45 14.46
C ALA A 393 1.70 -4.15 13.80
N PRO A 394 2.22 -3.63 12.67
CA PRO A 394 3.48 -4.12 12.08
C PRO A 394 4.64 -3.96 13.07
N VAL A 395 5.79 -4.61 12.85
CA VAL A 395 6.95 -4.55 13.76
C VAL A 395 7.37 -3.11 14.09
N GLU A 396 7.69 -2.85 15.37
CA GLU A 396 8.04 -1.54 15.94
C GLU A 396 6.99 -0.45 15.68
N THR A 397 5.70 -0.81 15.74
CA THR A 397 4.59 0.11 15.47
C THR A 397 3.63 0.20 16.65
N PHE A 398 3.18 1.42 16.93
CA PHE A 398 2.14 1.76 17.87
C PHE A 398 0.97 2.39 17.13
N ILE A 399 -0.19 1.75 17.16
CA ILE A 399 -1.42 2.25 16.55
C ILE A 399 -2.39 2.62 17.66
N ALA A 400 -2.82 3.87 17.68
CA ALA A 400 -3.77 4.40 18.65
C ALA A 400 -5.06 4.85 17.96
N PHE A 401 -6.19 4.42 18.49
CA PHE A 401 -7.53 4.77 18.04
C PHE A 401 -8.23 5.59 19.13
N SER A 402 -8.98 6.61 18.74
CA SER A 402 -9.73 7.44 19.68
C SER A 402 -10.89 6.69 20.37
N THR A 403 -11.32 5.55 19.84
CA THR A 403 -12.37 4.69 20.42
C THR A 403 -12.14 3.22 20.08
N SER A 404 -12.89 2.33 20.73
CA SER A 404 -12.75 0.88 20.60
C SER A 404 -13.24 0.38 19.23
N PRO A 405 -12.72 -0.77 18.75
CA PRO A 405 -13.29 -1.50 17.62
C PRO A 405 -14.83 -1.57 17.72
N GLY A 406 -15.56 -1.36 16.62
CA GLY A 406 -17.02 -1.38 16.64
C GLY A 406 -17.75 -0.12 17.14
N LYS A 407 -17.07 0.92 17.66
CA LYS A 407 -17.72 2.06 18.35
C LYS A 407 -17.45 3.41 17.69
N VAL A 408 -18.19 4.47 18.02
CA VAL A 408 -18.00 5.81 17.44
C VAL A 408 -17.21 6.71 18.40
N ALA A 409 -16.45 7.65 17.86
CA ALA A 409 -15.76 8.68 18.63
C ALA A 409 -16.62 9.95 18.66
N GLU A 410 -16.63 10.65 19.79
CA GLU A 410 -17.36 11.91 19.94
C GLU A 410 -16.49 13.06 19.45
N ASP A 411 -17.06 13.96 18.63
CA ASP A 411 -16.44 15.24 18.30
C ASP A 411 -16.27 16.12 19.57
N GLY A 412 -17.10 15.91 20.59
CA GLY A 412 -17.13 16.71 21.81
C GLY A 412 -17.76 18.10 21.63
N SER A 413 -17.88 18.85 22.72
CA SER A 413 -18.46 20.21 22.74
C SER A 413 -17.43 21.31 23.00
N GLY A 414 -16.17 20.94 23.20
CA GLY A 414 -15.05 21.86 23.42
C GLY A 414 -14.41 22.33 22.12
N SER A 415 -13.24 22.97 22.23
CA SER A 415 -12.45 23.43 21.08
C SER A 415 -11.74 22.30 20.32
N ASN A 416 -11.50 21.17 21.00
CA ASN A 416 -10.86 19.97 20.49
C ASN A 416 -11.73 18.76 20.87
N SER A 417 -11.57 17.64 20.16
CA SER A 417 -12.18 16.36 20.52
C SER A 417 -11.76 15.92 21.93
N PRO A 418 -12.58 15.12 22.65
CA PRO A 418 -12.19 14.59 23.96
C PRO A 418 -10.87 13.82 23.90
N TYR A 419 -10.61 13.12 22.80
CA TYR A 419 -9.39 12.36 22.59
C TYR A 419 -8.17 13.26 22.40
N THR A 420 -8.24 14.20 21.47
CA THR A 420 -7.12 15.10 21.18
C THR A 420 -6.84 16.04 22.35
N LYS A 421 -7.87 16.55 23.01
CA LYS A 421 -7.75 17.33 24.25
C LYS A 421 -7.01 16.55 25.35
N ALA A 422 -7.39 15.29 25.57
CA ALA A 422 -6.72 14.45 26.56
C ALA A 422 -5.27 14.14 26.18
N LEU A 423 -5.01 13.90 24.89
CA LEU A 423 -3.68 13.56 24.38
C LEU A 423 -2.70 14.73 24.51
N ILE A 424 -3.02 15.92 24.01
CA ILE A 424 -2.13 17.08 24.07
C ILE A 424 -1.82 17.49 25.53
N ALA A 425 -2.78 17.32 26.45
CA ALA A 425 -2.58 17.60 27.87
C ALA A 425 -1.53 16.69 28.53
N ARG A 426 -1.24 15.52 27.93
CA ARG A 426 -0.23 14.57 28.41
C ARG A 426 1.08 14.60 27.62
N LEU A 427 1.03 14.98 26.34
CA LEU A 427 2.22 15.13 25.50
C LEU A 427 3.16 16.22 26.02
N ASP A 428 2.61 17.32 26.53
CA ASP A 428 3.40 18.50 26.92
C ASP A 428 4.15 18.36 28.26
N ARG A 429 3.93 17.29 29.05
CA ARG A 429 4.23 17.33 30.49
C ARG A 429 5.13 16.26 31.07
N GLU A 430 5.42 15.17 30.35
CA GLU A 430 6.16 14.07 30.97
C GLU A 430 7.18 13.40 30.06
N ASN A 431 8.38 13.13 30.60
CA ASN A 431 9.37 12.20 30.05
C ASN A 431 8.92 10.73 30.27
N SER A 432 7.64 10.48 29.99
CA SER A 432 6.92 9.24 30.24
C SER A 432 6.91 8.36 28.99
N ALA A 433 6.84 7.05 29.22
CA ALA A 433 6.66 6.06 28.17
C ALA A 433 5.37 6.33 27.39
N LEU A 434 5.42 6.11 26.07
CA LEU A 434 4.29 6.27 25.16
C LEU A 434 3.06 5.49 25.66
N GLU A 435 3.25 4.24 26.06
CA GLU A 435 2.19 3.37 26.58
C GLU A 435 1.54 3.94 27.84
N ALA A 436 2.34 4.57 28.72
CA ALA A 436 1.82 5.20 29.93
C ALA A 436 1.00 6.45 29.62
N ILE A 437 1.44 7.26 28.63
CA ILE A 437 0.69 8.42 28.12
C ILE A 437 -0.68 7.95 27.62
N PHE A 438 -0.72 6.97 26.71
CA PHE A 438 -1.97 6.51 26.10
C PHE A 438 -2.91 5.80 27.08
N ARG A 439 -2.39 5.05 28.05
CA ARG A 439 -3.19 4.52 29.18
C ARG A 439 -3.93 5.63 29.92
N ASP A 440 -3.27 6.77 30.15
CA ASP A 440 -3.85 7.87 30.89
C ASP A 440 -4.78 8.76 30.03
N VAL A 441 -4.51 8.86 28.72
CA VAL A 441 -5.46 9.38 27.74
C VAL A 441 -6.74 8.56 27.77
N ARG A 442 -6.64 7.22 27.73
CA ARG A 442 -7.80 6.32 27.83
C ARG A 442 -8.65 6.59 29.06
N LYS A 443 -8.03 6.69 30.25
CA LYS A 443 -8.73 7.05 31.50
C LYS A 443 -9.45 8.39 31.39
N SER A 444 -8.79 9.40 30.83
CA SER A 444 -9.34 10.76 30.72
C SER A 444 -10.55 10.80 29.78
N VAL A 445 -10.46 10.12 28.63
CA VAL A 445 -11.56 10.05 27.65
C VAL A 445 -12.74 9.24 28.17
N VAL A 446 -12.50 8.10 28.81
CA VAL A 446 -13.56 7.30 29.45
C VAL A 446 -14.31 8.13 30.50
N ASN A 447 -13.59 8.89 31.32
CA ASN A 447 -14.22 9.76 32.32
C ASN A 447 -15.01 10.91 31.69
N GLU A 448 -14.42 11.63 30.73
CA GLU A 448 -15.06 12.79 30.08
C GLU A 448 -16.31 12.39 29.28
N THR A 449 -16.29 11.23 28.63
CA THR A 449 -17.42 10.71 27.83
C THR A 449 -18.39 9.85 28.64
N ASN A 450 -18.22 9.75 29.97
CA ASN A 450 -19.02 8.88 30.85
C ASN A 450 -19.09 7.42 30.34
N GLY A 451 -17.97 6.90 29.85
CA GLY A 451 -17.83 5.54 29.34
C GLY A 451 -18.36 5.29 27.92
N ARG A 452 -18.88 6.30 27.22
CA ARG A 452 -19.37 6.15 25.84
C ARG A 452 -18.25 5.94 24.83
N GLN A 453 -17.07 6.49 25.09
CA GLN A 453 -15.88 6.35 24.25
C GLN A 453 -14.74 5.73 25.06
N THR A 454 -14.12 4.68 24.53
CA THR A 454 -12.97 4.02 25.15
C THR A 454 -11.83 3.91 24.12
N PRO A 455 -10.78 4.74 24.22
CA PRO A 455 -9.62 4.63 23.34
C PRO A 455 -8.99 3.23 23.35
N TRP A 456 -8.37 2.87 22.23
CA TRP A 456 -7.81 1.55 22.02
C TRP A 456 -6.46 1.62 21.32
N GLU A 457 -5.56 0.72 21.66
CA GLU A 457 -4.18 0.72 21.18
C GLU A 457 -3.75 -0.70 20.80
N ASN A 458 -3.08 -0.82 19.66
CA ASN A 458 -2.39 -2.03 19.25
C ASN A 458 -0.91 -1.70 19.09
N THR A 459 -0.03 -2.47 19.72
CA THR A 459 1.40 -2.19 19.74
C THR A 459 2.22 -3.45 19.52
N SER A 460 3.32 -3.30 18.80
CA SER A 460 4.40 -4.27 18.63
C SER A 460 5.76 -3.69 19.04
N LEU A 461 5.76 -2.49 19.67
CA LEU A 461 6.98 -1.86 20.18
C LEU A 461 7.67 -2.81 21.16
N THR A 462 8.97 -3.01 20.98
CA THR A 462 9.77 -3.84 21.88
C THR A 462 10.57 -3.02 22.91
N ALA A 463 10.76 -1.72 22.63
CA ALA A 463 11.47 -0.78 23.48
C ALA A 463 10.52 0.28 24.05
N GLU A 464 10.86 0.81 25.22
CA GLU A 464 10.17 1.97 25.79
C GLU A 464 10.43 3.20 24.93
N ILE A 465 9.38 3.80 24.38
CA ILE A 465 9.46 4.99 23.53
C ILE A 465 9.03 6.21 24.32
N LYS A 466 9.80 7.30 24.22
CA LYS A 466 9.48 8.61 24.81
C LYS A 466 9.56 9.68 23.75
N LEU A 467 8.48 10.43 23.56
CA LEU A 467 8.40 11.45 22.50
C LEU A 467 9.27 12.68 22.80
N SER A 468 9.59 12.91 24.08
CA SER A 468 10.44 14.00 24.55
C SER A 468 11.94 13.75 24.37
N THR A 469 12.37 12.50 24.19
CA THR A 469 13.80 12.19 24.00
C THR A 469 14.28 12.75 22.66
N PRO A 470 15.50 13.32 22.59
CA PRO A 470 16.06 13.87 21.35
C PRO A 470 16.11 12.86 20.21
#